data_AF-A0A4Q5SCE9-F1
#
_entry.id   AF-A0A4Q5SCE9-F1
#
_cell.length_a   1.000
_cell.length_b   1.000
_cell.length_c   1.000
_cell.angle_alpha   90.00
_cell.angle_beta   90.00
_cell.angle_gamma   90.00
#
_symmetry.space_group_name_H-M   'P 1'
#
loop_
_entity.id
_entity.type
_entity.pdbx_description
1 polymer ?
#
loop_
_entity_poly.entity_id
_entity_poly.type
_entity_poly.pdbx_seq_one_letter_code
_entity_poly.pdbx_strand_id
1 'polypeptide(L)'
;VTSIGDYEDLLTILHKQLNISYIDREVHLLKSLVYLIKKRAGCLEDDLSLYGTKNFAGVWESICKNVINSTFEVNNIFPNPEWNILGSQYKSKGTLIPDIILEDENGKVYLFDAKYYSLKYIGNIAGEPGYKDIIKQFQYQQHIEEKRKECISNAFLFPLNDKDFISLSNNPEVIDLNESVVVIGSIKYDLFKDKKIWVMMCSYSSWQMMYIQNKMINYKKLFWNA
;
A
#
# COMPACT_ATOMS: atom_id res chain seq x y z
N VAL A 1 30.10 40.97 3.72
CA VAL A 1 28.89 40.13 3.91
C VAL A 1 29.29 39.04 4.88
N THR A 2 28.91 39.23 6.13
CA THR A 2 29.33 38.44 7.31
C THR A 2 28.95 36.98 7.13
N SER A 3 29.96 36.12 7.06
CA SER A 3 29.82 34.68 7.01
C SER A 3 29.02 34.24 8.23
N ILE A 4 27.94 33.50 7.97
CA ILE A 4 27.34 32.59 8.94
C ILE A 4 28.52 31.87 9.62
N GLY A 5 28.61 31.95 10.95
CA GLY A 5 29.77 31.52 11.76
C GLY A 5 30.23 30.08 11.50
N ASP A 6 31.34 29.70 12.13
CA ASP A 6 31.91 28.37 11.95
C ASP A 6 30.89 27.28 12.29
N TYR A 7 31.01 26.11 11.65
CA TYR A 7 30.07 25.00 11.79
C TYR A 7 29.83 24.59 13.27
N GLU A 8 30.88 24.67 14.09
CA GLU A 8 30.82 24.41 15.52
C GLU A 8 29.97 25.44 16.29
N ASP A 9 29.98 26.71 15.84
CA ASP A 9 29.15 27.77 16.41
C ASP A 9 27.67 27.47 16.16
N LEU A 10 27.33 27.05 14.93
CA LEU A 10 25.96 26.68 14.57
C LEU A 10 25.46 25.47 15.36
N LEU A 11 26.28 24.44 15.53
CA LEU A 11 25.93 23.28 16.36
C LEU A 11 25.73 23.67 17.82
N THR A 12 26.60 24.51 18.35
CA THR A 12 26.52 24.98 19.74
C THR A 12 25.20 25.74 19.98
N ILE A 13 24.81 26.60 19.05
CA ILE A 13 23.55 27.34 19.11
C ILE A 13 22.34 26.39 19.05
N LEU A 14 22.34 25.44 18.12
CA LEU A 14 21.23 24.49 17.97
C LEU A 14 21.09 23.56 19.17
N HIS A 15 22.20 23.07 19.74
CA HIS A 15 22.17 22.25 20.96
C HIS A 15 21.69 23.04 22.17
N LYS A 16 22.09 24.31 22.30
CA LYS A 16 21.58 25.20 23.36
C LYS A 16 20.08 25.41 23.24
N GLN A 17 19.57 25.63 22.02
CA GLN A 17 18.14 25.82 21.80
C GLN A 17 17.35 24.52 22.06
N LEU A 18 17.89 23.38 21.68
CA LEU A 18 17.29 22.07 21.91
C LEU A 18 17.14 21.74 23.40
N ASN A 19 18.04 22.25 24.25
CA ASN A 19 17.95 22.08 25.70
C ASN A 19 16.91 23.00 26.38
N ILE A 20 16.37 23.98 25.66
CA ILE A 20 15.42 24.98 26.20
C ILE A 20 14.02 24.83 25.55
N SER A 21 13.93 24.21 24.37
CA SER A 21 12.66 23.92 23.69
C SER A 21 11.99 22.64 24.23
N TYR A 22 10.73 22.75 24.65
CA TYR A 22 9.89 21.63 25.13
C TYR A 22 8.74 21.27 24.17
N ILE A 23 8.71 21.89 22.99
CA ILE A 23 7.69 21.64 21.96
C ILE A 23 8.20 20.55 21.02
N ASP A 24 7.51 19.40 20.97
CA ASP A 24 7.96 18.21 20.23
C ASP A 24 8.32 18.48 18.75
N ARG A 25 7.52 19.32 18.09
CA ARG A 25 7.76 19.70 16.69
C ARG A 25 9.05 20.51 16.50
N GLU A 26 9.36 21.40 17.45
CA GLU A 26 10.60 22.19 17.43
C GLU A 26 11.80 21.33 17.76
N VAL A 27 11.68 20.45 18.77
CA VAL A 27 12.73 19.49 19.14
C VAL A 27 13.07 18.60 17.94
N HIS A 28 12.06 18.12 17.21
CA HIS A 28 12.28 17.31 16.02
C HIS A 28 13.03 18.10 14.93
N LEU A 29 12.59 19.32 14.62
CA LEU A 29 13.23 20.19 13.63
C LEU A 29 14.70 20.47 13.98
N LEU A 30 14.97 20.82 15.25
CA LEU A 30 16.32 21.11 15.73
C LEU A 30 17.24 19.87 15.63
N LYS A 31 16.72 18.68 15.97
CA LYS A 31 17.46 17.42 15.79
C LYS A 31 17.79 17.15 14.32
N SER A 32 16.85 17.38 13.42
CA SER A 32 17.07 17.21 11.97
C SER A 32 18.12 18.19 11.44
N LEU A 33 18.13 19.44 11.90
CA LEU A 33 19.11 20.45 11.51
C LEU A 33 20.52 20.10 12.02
N VAL A 34 20.65 19.71 13.29
CA VAL A 34 21.91 19.23 13.88
C VAL A 34 22.46 18.04 13.09
N TYR A 35 21.58 17.10 12.74
CA TYR A 35 21.95 15.93 11.95
C TYR A 35 22.48 16.30 10.55
N LEU A 36 21.77 17.17 9.82
CA LEU A 36 22.18 17.62 8.49
C LEU A 36 23.51 18.36 8.49
N ILE A 37 23.70 19.19 9.52
CA ILE A 37 24.92 19.94 9.74
C ILE A 37 26.06 18.94 9.97
N LYS A 38 25.94 18.02 10.94
CA LYS A 38 26.95 16.98 11.22
C LYS A 38 27.32 16.12 10.02
N LYS A 39 26.33 15.81 9.19
CA LYS A 39 26.53 15.10 7.92
C LYS A 39 27.39 15.90 6.93
N ARG A 40 27.16 17.21 6.80
CA ARG A 40 27.91 18.07 5.87
C ARG A 40 29.38 18.29 6.28
N ALA A 41 29.67 18.27 7.58
CA ALA A 41 31.03 18.41 8.09
C ALA A 41 31.86 17.12 8.02
N GLY A 42 31.32 16.02 7.46
CA GLY A 42 32.01 14.73 7.39
C GLY A 42 32.24 14.08 8.76
N CYS A 43 31.56 14.54 9.81
CA CYS A 43 31.68 14.01 11.17
C CYS A 43 30.82 12.73 11.40
N LEU A 44 30.08 12.29 10.39
CA LEU A 44 29.37 11.01 10.36
C LEU A 44 30.06 10.17 9.28
N GLU A 45 30.45 8.93 9.60
CA GLU A 45 30.92 7.98 8.58
C GLU A 45 29.93 7.92 7.42
N ASP A 46 30.49 7.92 6.21
CA ASP A 46 29.80 7.89 4.92
C ASP A 46 29.01 6.59 4.73
N ASP A 47 27.83 6.45 5.36
CA ASP A 47 26.89 5.40 4.93
C ASP A 47 25.42 5.59 5.35
N LEU A 48 24.97 6.82 5.61
CA LEU A 48 23.53 7.10 5.70
C LEU A 48 23.00 7.84 4.47
N SER A 49 22.67 7.04 3.46
CA SER A 49 21.85 7.50 2.35
C SER A 49 20.38 7.55 2.78
N LEU A 50 19.86 8.77 2.96
CA LEU A 50 18.46 8.99 3.32
C LEU A 50 17.61 8.93 2.05
N TYR A 51 16.99 7.78 1.80
CA TYR A 51 16.02 7.62 0.72
C TYR A 51 14.60 7.78 1.27
N GLY A 52 13.78 8.59 0.60
CA GLY A 52 12.39 8.78 0.97
C GLY A 52 11.60 9.28 -0.22
N THR A 53 10.34 8.86 -0.31
CA THR A 53 9.38 9.36 -1.30
C THR A 53 8.20 9.99 -0.59
N LYS A 54 7.61 11.02 -1.18
CA LYS A 54 6.32 11.56 -0.70
C LYS A 54 5.15 10.64 -1.07
N ASN A 55 5.35 9.70 -1.98
CA ASN A 55 4.33 8.78 -2.46
C ASN A 55 4.66 7.33 -2.08
N PHE A 56 4.56 7.00 -0.79
CA PHE A 56 4.77 5.64 -0.31
C PHE A 56 3.70 4.64 -0.78
N ALA A 57 2.54 5.12 -1.25
CA ALA A 57 1.52 4.25 -1.83
C ALA A 57 2.06 3.45 -3.02
N GLY A 58 2.84 4.08 -3.90
CA GLY A 58 3.49 3.37 -5.01
C GLY A 58 4.56 2.37 -4.56
N VAL A 59 5.23 2.61 -3.43
CA VAL A 59 6.18 1.65 -2.84
C VAL A 59 5.43 0.44 -2.31
N TRP A 60 4.33 0.67 -1.59
CA TRP A 60 3.47 -0.40 -1.09
C TRP A 60 2.88 -1.25 -2.21
N GLU A 61 2.33 -0.62 -3.26
CA GLU A 61 1.87 -1.30 -4.46
C GLU A 61 2.96 -2.15 -5.10
N SER A 62 4.20 -1.64 -5.18
CA SER A 62 5.34 -2.38 -5.74
C SER A 62 5.71 -3.59 -4.88
N ILE A 63 5.69 -3.44 -3.55
CA ILE A 63 5.90 -4.54 -2.61
C ILE A 63 4.84 -5.61 -2.84
N CYS A 64 3.55 -5.23 -2.85
CA CYS A 64 2.46 -6.17 -3.05
C CYS A 64 2.55 -6.92 -4.38
N LYS A 65 2.84 -6.21 -5.49
CA LYS A 65 3.01 -6.81 -6.83
C LYS A 65 4.05 -7.92 -6.86
N ASN A 66 5.21 -7.68 -6.27
CA ASN A 66 6.31 -8.65 -6.26
C ASN A 66 6.07 -9.79 -5.25
N VAL A 67 5.61 -9.47 -4.04
CA VAL A 67 5.35 -10.49 -3.01
C VAL A 67 4.23 -11.45 -3.42
N ILE A 68 3.17 -10.94 -4.06
CA ILE A 68 2.08 -11.77 -4.60
C ILE A 68 2.52 -12.52 -5.87
N ASN A 69 3.60 -12.07 -6.52
CA ASN A 69 4.04 -12.51 -7.83
C ASN A 69 2.96 -12.29 -8.90
N SER A 70 2.59 -11.02 -9.11
CA SER A 70 1.64 -10.63 -10.15
C SER A 70 2.16 -11.10 -11.51
N THR A 71 1.57 -12.15 -12.06
CA THR A 71 1.97 -12.77 -13.33
C THR A 71 1.21 -12.24 -14.53
N PHE A 72 0.16 -11.45 -14.30
CA PHE A 72 -0.77 -11.08 -15.35
C PHE A 72 -0.34 -9.83 -16.12
N GLU A 73 -0.20 -9.95 -17.44
CA GLU A 73 -0.11 -8.77 -18.31
C GLU A 73 -1.48 -8.10 -18.37
N VAL A 74 -1.63 -7.00 -17.63
CA VAL A 74 -2.89 -6.23 -17.56
C VAL A 74 -3.26 -5.59 -18.91
N ASN A 75 -2.30 -5.50 -19.83
CA ASN A 75 -2.48 -5.01 -21.18
C ASN A 75 -3.57 -5.84 -21.89
N ASN A 76 -4.60 -5.17 -22.39
CA ASN A 76 -5.73 -5.75 -23.16
C ASN A 76 -6.80 -6.51 -22.36
N ILE A 77 -6.81 -6.48 -21.03
CA ILE A 77 -8.00 -6.96 -20.30
C ILE A 77 -9.15 -5.97 -20.53
N PHE A 78 -8.92 -4.69 -20.26
CA PHE A 78 -9.96 -3.66 -20.23
C PHE A 78 -9.93 -2.81 -21.51
N PRO A 79 -11.02 -2.78 -22.28
CA PRO A 79 -11.10 -1.97 -23.49
C PRO A 79 -11.19 -0.48 -23.15
N ASN A 80 -10.56 0.37 -23.96
CA ASN A 80 -10.76 1.81 -23.86
C ASN A 80 -12.13 2.20 -24.41
N PRO A 81 -12.82 3.18 -23.80
CA PRO A 81 -14.06 3.73 -24.35
C PRO A 81 -13.88 4.27 -25.77
N GLU A 82 -14.83 3.96 -26.64
CA GLU A 82 -14.93 4.48 -28.00
C GLU A 82 -15.98 5.59 -28.07
N TRP A 83 -15.62 6.69 -28.73
CA TRP A 83 -16.47 7.84 -28.96
C TRP A 83 -16.85 7.88 -30.43
N ASN A 84 -18.14 8.11 -30.69
CA ASN A 84 -18.65 8.42 -32.02
C ASN A 84 -19.34 9.78 -31.97
N ILE A 85 -18.64 10.82 -32.39
CA ILE A 85 -19.11 12.20 -32.35
C ILE A 85 -19.09 12.74 -33.77
N LEU A 86 -20.27 13.10 -34.31
CA LEU A 86 -20.41 13.69 -35.65
C LEU A 86 -19.69 12.90 -36.75
N GLY A 87 -19.76 11.55 -36.67
CA GLY A 87 -19.09 10.66 -37.63
C GLY A 87 -17.59 10.47 -37.41
N SER A 88 -17.00 11.13 -36.42
CA SER A 88 -15.60 10.92 -36.02
C SER A 88 -15.51 9.83 -34.94
N GLN A 89 -14.70 8.81 -35.19
CA GLN A 89 -14.37 7.78 -34.22
C GLN A 89 -13.10 8.15 -33.45
N TYR A 90 -13.17 8.08 -32.13
CA TYR A 90 -12.03 8.35 -31.25
C TYR A 90 -11.98 7.33 -30.10
N LYS A 91 -10.81 6.77 -29.83
CA LYS A 91 -10.56 5.92 -28.64
C LYS A 91 -9.90 6.74 -27.55
N SER A 92 -10.46 6.65 -26.35
CA SER A 92 -9.83 7.21 -25.16
C SER A 92 -8.42 6.62 -24.97
N LYS A 93 -7.45 7.48 -24.61
CA LYS A 93 -6.07 7.04 -24.36
C LYS A 93 -5.83 6.45 -22.97
N GLY A 94 -6.68 6.79 -21.99
CA GLY A 94 -6.53 6.33 -20.61
C GLY A 94 -6.87 4.85 -20.47
N THR A 95 -6.04 4.11 -19.74
CA THR A 95 -6.21 2.69 -19.47
C THR A 95 -6.79 2.46 -18.08
N LEU A 96 -7.70 1.49 -17.99
CA LEU A 96 -8.22 1.00 -16.71
C LEU A 96 -7.36 -0.21 -16.32
N ILE A 97 -6.50 -0.05 -15.33
CA ILE A 97 -5.48 -1.04 -14.94
C ILE A 97 -5.68 -1.34 -13.44
N PRO A 98 -6.07 -2.57 -13.06
CA PRO A 98 -6.00 -3.00 -11.67
C PRO A 98 -4.56 -3.10 -11.18
N ASP A 99 -4.37 -2.95 -9.87
CA ASP A 99 -3.02 -2.95 -9.30
C ASP A 99 -2.36 -4.32 -9.44
N ILE A 100 -3.05 -5.40 -9.08
CA ILE A 100 -2.45 -6.73 -8.96
C ILE A 100 -3.43 -7.79 -9.44
N ILE A 101 -2.98 -8.66 -10.34
CA ILE A 101 -3.70 -9.86 -10.75
C ILE A 101 -2.73 -11.04 -10.68
N LEU A 102 -3.19 -12.11 -10.03
CA LEU A 102 -2.52 -13.40 -9.96
C LEU A 102 -3.41 -14.47 -10.55
N GLU A 103 -2.85 -15.34 -11.37
CA GLU A 103 -3.46 -16.60 -11.80
C GLU A 103 -2.64 -17.74 -11.17
N ASP A 104 -3.27 -18.60 -10.38
CA ASP A 104 -2.59 -19.73 -9.76
C ASP A 104 -2.40 -20.90 -10.73
N GLU A 105 -1.68 -21.92 -10.28
CA GLU A 105 -1.39 -23.15 -11.04
C GLU A 105 -2.65 -23.94 -11.46
N ASN A 106 -3.81 -23.68 -10.84
CA ASN A 106 -5.09 -24.30 -11.17
C ASN A 106 -5.95 -23.41 -12.08
N GLY A 107 -5.44 -22.26 -12.52
CA GLY A 107 -6.14 -21.29 -13.35
C GLY A 107 -7.06 -20.33 -12.58
N LYS A 108 -7.11 -20.42 -11.24
CA LYS A 108 -7.96 -19.52 -10.44
C LYS A 108 -7.33 -18.13 -10.39
N VAL A 109 -8.17 -17.12 -10.62
CA VAL A 109 -7.74 -15.72 -10.67
C VAL A 109 -8.03 -15.00 -9.36
N TYR A 110 -7.07 -14.18 -8.95
CA TYR A 110 -7.12 -13.32 -7.77
C TYR A 110 -6.83 -11.88 -8.18
N LEU A 111 -7.69 -10.97 -7.77
CA LEU A 111 -7.61 -9.54 -8.03
C LEU A 111 -7.36 -8.82 -6.70
N PHE A 112 -6.34 -7.96 -6.67
CA PHE A 112 -6.05 -7.13 -5.51
C PHE A 112 -5.84 -5.67 -5.89
N ASP A 113 -6.23 -4.77 -4.99
CA ASP A 113 -5.93 -3.33 -5.05
C ASP A 113 -5.30 -2.91 -3.71
N ALA A 114 -4.15 -2.24 -3.78
CA ALA A 114 -3.31 -1.94 -2.63
C ALA A 114 -3.65 -0.55 -2.07
N LYS A 115 -4.03 -0.49 -0.79
CA LYS A 115 -4.45 0.74 -0.13
C LYS A 115 -3.48 1.15 0.97
N TYR A 116 -2.73 2.23 0.74
CA TYR A 116 -1.74 2.75 1.69
C TYR A 116 -2.32 3.86 2.59
N TYR A 117 -3.23 3.48 3.49
CA TYR A 117 -3.73 4.31 4.59
C TYR A 117 -4.30 3.42 5.69
N SER A 118 -4.48 3.97 6.88
CA SER A 118 -4.98 3.21 8.03
C SER A 118 -6.50 3.09 7.99
N LEU A 119 -6.99 1.86 7.85
CA LEU A 119 -8.39 1.52 8.07
C LEU A 119 -8.64 1.32 9.56
N LYS A 120 -9.51 2.14 10.15
CA LYS A 120 -10.06 1.92 11.49
C LYS A 120 -11.34 1.12 11.36
N TYR A 121 -11.45 0.05 12.14
CA TYR A 121 -12.58 -0.88 12.10
C TYR A 121 -13.10 -1.26 13.50
N ILE A 122 -12.37 -0.92 14.57
CA ILE A 122 -12.82 -1.12 15.95
C ILE A 122 -13.74 0.04 16.34
N GLY A 123 -14.98 -0.29 16.75
CA GLY A 123 -16.02 0.68 17.09
C GLY A 123 -16.70 1.24 15.84
N ASN A 124 -16.10 2.25 15.22
CA ASN A 124 -16.61 2.85 13.98
C ASN A 124 -15.63 2.64 12.84
N ILE A 125 -16.17 2.43 11.63
CA ILE A 125 -15.36 2.41 10.42
C ILE A 125 -14.91 3.83 10.06
N ALA A 126 -13.63 4.01 9.77
CA ALA A 126 -13.08 5.27 9.27
C ALA A 126 -11.79 5.02 8.49
N GLY A 127 -11.53 5.85 7.49
CA GLY A 127 -10.40 5.61 6.59
C GLY A 127 -10.65 4.41 5.69
N GLU A 128 -11.91 4.20 5.31
CA GLU A 128 -12.35 3.22 4.34
C GLU A 128 -12.01 3.64 2.90
N PRO A 129 -11.90 2.67 1.97
CA PRO A 129 -11.83 2.98 0.56
C PRO A 129 -12.96 3.91 0.14
N GLY A 130 -12.61 4.93 -0.63
CA GLY A 130 -13.59 5.85 -1.16
C GLY A 130 -14.62 5.10 -2.00
N TYR A 131 -15.86 5.60 -2.04
CA TYR A 131 -16.94 4.98 -2.80
C TYR A 131 -16.55 4.66 -4.26
N LYS A 132 -15.75 5.54 -4.89
CA LYS A 132 -15.22 5.32 -6.25
C LYS A 132 -14.24 4.14 -6.33
N ASP A 133 -13.40 3.94 -5.32
CA ASP A 133 -12.47 2.80 -5.27
C ASP A 133 -13.23 1.47 -5.17
N ILE A 134 -14.27 1.43 -4.33
CA ILE A 134 -15.12 0.24 -4.16
C ILE A 134 -15.80 -0.13 -5.48
N ILE A 135 -16.44 0.84 -6.15
CA ILE A 135 -17.09 0.60 -7.45
C ILE A 135 -16.07 0.14 -8.49
N LYS A 136 -14.93 0.84 -8.61
CA LYS A 136 -13.86 0.49 -9.56
C LYS A 136 -13.40 -0.96 -9.35
N GLN A 137 -13.22 -1.37 -8.11
CA GLN A 137 -12.76 -2.71 -7.76
C GLN A 137 -13.78 -3.80 -8.10
N PHE A 138 -15.07 -3.54 -7.91
CA PHE A 138 -16.13 -4.45 -8.37
C PHE A 138 -16.25 -4.52 -9.89
N GLN A 139 -16.08 -3.39 -10.59
CA GLN A 139 -16.09 -3.34 -12.05
C GLN A 139 -14.95 -4.17 -12.65
N TYR A 140 -13.75 -4.10 -12.04
CA TYR A 140 -12.64 -4.97 -12.42
C TYR A 140 -12.99 -6.44 -12.31
N GLN A 141 -13.53 -6.85 -11.16
CA GLN A 141 -13.97 -8.22 -10.94
C GLN A 141 -15.00 -8.65 -11.99
N GLN A 142 -16.06 -7.85 -12.19
CA GLN A 142 -17.11 -8.19 -13.13
C GLN A 142 -16.59 -8.42 -14.54
N HIS A 143 -15.75 -7.52 -15.05
CA HIS A 143 -15.22 -7.63 -16.40
C HIS A 143 -14.28 -8.83 -16.57
N ILE A 144 -13.44 -9.12 -15.57
CA ILE A 144 -12.56 -10.30 -15.60
C ILE A 144 -13.39 -11.59 -15.60
N GLU A 145 -14.38 -11.70 -14.71
CA GLU A 145 -15.27 -12.86 -14.63
C GLU A 145 -16.06 -13.08 -15.92
N GLU A 146 -16.58 -12.00 -16.53
CA GLU A 146 -17.29 -12.08 -17.81
C GLU A 146 -16.41 -12.58 -18.96
N LYS A 147 -15.13 -12.16 -18.97
CA LYS A 147 -14.14 -12.55 -19.99
C LYS A 147 -13.62 -13.98 -19.78
N ARG A 148 -13.43 -14.38 -18.53
CA ARG A 148 -12.90 -15.71 -18.14
C ARG A 148 -13.96 -16.79 -18.01
N LYS A 149 -15.23 -16.41 -17.84
CA LYS A 149 -16.35 -17.32 -17.52
C LYS A 149 -16.14 -18.08 -16.20
N GLU A 150 -15.44 -17.45 -15.26
CA GLU A 150 -15.10 -18.01 -13.95
C GLU A 150 -15.21 -16.93 -12.88
N CYS A 151 -15.60 -17.32 -11.66
CA CYS A 151 -15.59 -16.41 -10.51
C CYS A 151 -14.16 -16.19 -10.01
N ILE A 152 -13.86 -14.97 -9.59
CA ILE A 152 -12.52 -14.63 -9.07
C ILE A 152 -12.58 -14.22 -7.60
N SER A 153 -11.44 -14.32 -6.91
CA SER A 153 -11.27 -13.73 -5.59
C SER A 153 -10.88 -12.25 -5.72
N ASN A 154 -11.48 -11.38 -4.92
CA ASN A 154 -11.23 -9.93 -4.96
C ASN A 154 -10.93 -9.38 -3.56
N ALA A 155 -9.88 -8.58 -3.39
CA ALA A 155 -9.49 -8.02 -2.11
C ALA A 155 -8.85 -6.63 -2.17
N PHE A 156 -8.98 -5.89 -1.08
CA PHE A 156 -8.11 -4.76 -0.76
C PHE A 156 -7.00 -5.19 0.21
N LEU A 157 -5.79 -4.71 -0.04
CA LEU A 157 -4.60 -4.98 0.78
C LEU A 157 -4.17 -3.73 1.55
N PHE A 158 -4.21 -3.79 2.87
CA PHE A 158 -3.80 -2.70 3.76
C PHE A 158 -2.55 -3.09 4.54
N PRO A 159 -1.54 -2.21 4.63
CA PRO A 159 -0.38 -2.47 5.47
C PRO A 159 -0.72 -2.21 6.94
N LEU A 160 -0.16 -3.05 7.81
CA LEU A 160 -0.18 -2.91 9.27
C LEU A 160 1.24 -2.94 9.82
N ASN A 161 1.45 -2.19 10.90
CA ASN A 161 2.66 -2.35 11.68
C ASN A 161 2.61 -3.64 12.51
N ASP A 162 3.78 -4.09 12.96
CA ASP A 162 3.92 -5.40 13.61
C ASP A 162 3.12 -5.51 14.91
N LYS A 163 3.01 -4.43 15.68
CA LYS A 163 2.27 -4.43 16.94
C LYS A 163 0.78 -4.65 16.69
N ASP A 164 0.22 -3.90 15.75
CA ASP A 164 -1.19 -4.00 15.38
C ASP A 164 -1.48 -5.34 14.71
N PHE A 165 -0.57 -5.84 13.87
CA PHE A 165 -0.69 -7.17 13.26
C PHE A 165 -0.73 -8.27 14.32
N ILE A 166 0.21 -8.28 15.28
CA ILE A 166 0.23 -9.28 16.36
C ILE A 166 -1.05 -9.19 17.20
N SER A 167 -1.49 -7.98 17.55
CA SER A 167 -2.73 -7.78 18.30
C SER A 167 -3.94 -8.34 17.55
N LEU A 168 -4.01 -8.08 16.25
CA LEU A 168 -5.12 -8.50 15.40
C LEU A 168 -5.10 -10.02 15.16
N SER A 169 -3.93 -10.62 14.94
CA SER A 169 -3.78 -12.06 14.71
C SER A 169 -4.20 -12.92 15.91
N ASN A 170 -4.25 -12.35 17.11
CA ASN A 170 -4.74 -13.02 18.32
C ASN A 170 -6.26 -12.86 18.54
N ASN A 171 -6.96 -12.09 17.71
CA ASN A 171 -8.39 -11.88 17.84
C ASN A 171 -9.16 -13.09 17.28
N PRO A 172 -10.03 -13.76 18.06
CA PRO A 172 -10.79 -14.92 17.60
C PRO A 172 -11.84 -14.61 16.52
N GLU A 173 -12.16 -13.33 16.28
CA GLU A 173 -13.13 -12.89 15.26
C GLU A 173 -12.51 -12.73 13.86
N VAL A 174 -11.20 -12.91 13.71
CA VAL A 174 -10.56 -12.85 12.38
C VAL A 174 -11.08 -14.00 11.51
N ILE A 175 -11.35 -13.70 10.25
CA ILE A 175 -11.97 -14.64 9.31
C ILE A 175 -10.96 -15.70 8.88
N ASP A 176 -9.74 -15.26 8.58
CA ASP A 176 -8.65 -16.12 8.16
C ASP A 176 -7.31 -15.47 8.52
N LEU A 177 -6.28 -16.28 8.68
CA LEU A 177 -4.95 -15.84 9.11
C LEU A 177 -3.89 -16.75 8.52
N ASN A 178 -2.85 -16.14 7.93
CA ASN A 178 -1.59 -16.81 7.67
C ASN A 178 -0.43 -16.06 8.36
N GLU A 179 0.81 -16.47 8.06
CA GLU A 179 2.02 -15.94 8.70
C GLU A 179 2.21 -14.42 8.56
N SER A 180 1.60 -13.76 7.56
CA SER A 180 1.81 -12.33 7.28
C SER A 180 0.56 -11.57 6.81
N VAL A 181 -0.62 -12.20 6.84
CA VAL A 181 -1.89 -11.63 6.40
C VAL A 181 -3.03 -12.08 7.32
N VAL A 182 -3.87 -11.14 7.72
CA VAL A 182 -5.15 -11.39 8.40
C VAL A 182 -6.29 -10.96 7.48
N VAL A 183 -7.36 -11.74 7.41
CA VAL A 183 -8.63 -11.34 6.76
C VAL A 183 -9.60 -10.92 7.85
N ILE A 184 -10.07 -9.67 7.81
CA ILE A 184 -10.89 -9.10 8.89
C ILE A 184 -12.36 -8.92 8.52
N GLY A 185 -12.71 -9.04 7.25
CA GLY A 185 -14.05 -8.67 6.79
C GLY A 185 -14.17 -8.65 5.29
N SER A 186 -15.35 -8.23 4.82
CA SER A 186 -15.62 -8.02 3.41
C SER A 186 -16.56 -6.85 3.19
N ILE A 187 -16.48 -6.27 2.00
CA ILE A 187 -17.38 -5.23 1.49
C ILE A 187 -18.33 -5.90 0.51
N LYS A 188 -19.63 -5.66 0.69
CA LYS A 188 -20.69 -6.05 -0.25
C LYS A 188 -21.34 -4.80 -0.80
N TYR A 189 -21.85 -4.88 -2.02
CA TYR A 189 -22.57 -3.78 -2.62
C TYR A 189 -23.72 -4.29 -3.48
N ASP A 190 -24.92 -3.76 -3.29
CA ASP A 190 -26.15 -4.26 -3.90
C ASP A 190 -26.16 -4.24 -5.43
N LEU A 191 -25.35 -3.38 -6.06
CA LEU A 191 -25.17 -3.37 -7.52
C LEU A 191 -24.41 -4.60 -8.05
N PHE A 192 -23.63 -5.28 -7.19
CA PHE A 192 -22.82 -6.44 -7.53
C PHE A 192 -23.22 -7.63 -6.66
N LYS A 193 -24.40 -8.17 -6.94
CA LYS A 193 -24.97 -9.32 -6.22
C LYS A 193 -24.02 -10.50 -6.22
N ASP A 194 -23.97 -11.20 -5.08
CA ASP A 194 -23.14 -12.39 -4.84
C ASP A 194 -21.62 -12.15 -4.91
N LYS A 195 -21.18 -10.90 -5.05
CA LYS A 195 -19.77 -10.51 -5.04
C LYS A 195 -19.39 -9.87 -3.71
N LYS A 196 -18.11 -10.00 -3.37
CA LYS A 196 -17.52 -9.38 -2.18
C LYS A 196 -16.07 -8.98 -2.46
N ILE A 197 -15.66 -7.88 -1.86
CA ILE A 197 -14.25 -7.48 -1.79
C ILE A 197 -13.77 -7.79 -0.37
N TRP A 198 -12.80 -8.70 -0.24
CA TRP A 198 -12.21 -9.02 1.04
C TRP A 198 -11.31 -7.90 1.56
N VAL A 199 -11.26 -7.72 2.88
CA VAL A 199 -10.40 -6.73 3.53
C VAL A 199 -9.25 -7.47 4.19
N MET A 200 -8.06 -7.33 3.60
CA MET A 200 -6.85 -8.01 4.03
C MET A 200 -5.86 -7.04 4.67
N MET A 201 -5.31 -7.51 5.79
CA MET A 201 -4.48 -6.78 6.72
C MET A 201 -3.09 -7.42 6.71
N CYS A 202 -2.12 -6.77 6.08
CA CYS A 202 -0.82 -7.33 5.75
C CYS A 202 0.27 -6.79 6.69
N SER A 203 1.08 -7.68 7.26
CA SER A 203 2.27 -7.26 8.03
C SER A 203 3.25 -6.53 7.11
N TYR A 204 3.42 -5.22 7.31
CA TYR A 204 4.27 -4.39 6.47
C TYR A 204 5.73 -4.83 6.53
N SER A 205 6.27 -5.11 7.72
CA SER A 205 7.68 -5.53 7.88
C SER A 205 7.94 -6.86 7.18
N SER A 206 7.02 -7.82 7.32
CA SER A 206 7.15 -9.14 6.69
C SER A 206 7.12 -9.01 5.18
N TRP A 207 6.16 -8.26 4.63
CA TRP A 207 6.04 -8.06 3.18
C TRP A 207 7.21 -7.26 2.62
N GLN A 208 7.70 -6.24 3.33
CA GLN A 208 8.90 -5.50 2.95
C GLN A 208 10.14 -6.40 2.93
N MET A 209 10.30 -7.26 3.94
CA MET A 209 11.43 -8.20 4.00
C MET A 209 11.35 -9.22 2.85
N MET A 210 10.15 -9.71 2.54
CA MET A 210 9.92 -10.61 1.41
C MET A 210 10.28 -9.94 0.09
N TYR A 211 9.86 -8.69 -0.11
CA TYR A 211 10.24 -7.89 -1.29
C TYR A 211 11.76 -7.74 -1.44
N ILE A 212 12.45 -7.34 -0.36
CA ILE A 212 13.92 -7.17 -0.36
C ILE A 212 14.63 -8.49 -0.67
N GLN A 213 14.10 -9.60 -0.18
CA GLN A 213 14.66 -10.94 -0.39
C GLN A 213 14.15 -11.62 -1.68
N ASN A 214 13.33 -10.93 -2.48
CA ASN A 214 12.65 -11.47 -3.66
C ASN A 214 11.92 -12.80 -3.37
N LYS A 215 11.26 -12.87 -2.22
CA LYS A 215 10.45 -14.01 -1.78
C LYS A 215 8.97 -13.73 -2.04
N MET A 216 8.27 -14.77 -2.48
CA MET A 216 6.84 -14.73 -2.73
C MET A 216 6.06 -15.22 -1.51
N ILE A 217 4.82 -14.75 -1.35
CA ILE A 217 3.91 -15.25 -0.32
C ILE A 217 3.38 -16.63 -0.70
N ASN A 218 3.24 -17.49 0.30
CA ASN A 218 2.53 -18.75 0.12
C ASN A 218 1.01 -18.51 0.16
N TYR A 219 0.45 -18.17 -0.99
CA TYR A 219 -0.98 -17.87 -1.14
C TYR A 219 -1.90 -19.09 -0.95
N LYS A 220 -1.36 -20.33 -0.98
CA LYS A 220 -2.14 -21.56 -0.76
C LYS A 220 -2.69 -21.69 0.67
N LYS A 221 -2.21 -20.85 1.59
CA LYS A 221 -2.72 -20.74 2.97
C LYS A 221 -3.73 -19.59 3.18
N LEU A 222 -4.07 -18.81 2.14
CA LEU A 222 -5.18 -17.87 2.21
C LEU A 222 -6.45 -18.62 1.84
N PHE A 223 -7.19 -19.09 2.85
CA PHE A 223 -8.49 -19.69 2.65
C PHE A 223 -9.50 -18.55 2.43
N TRP A 224 -9.72 -18.24 1.16
CA TRP A 224 -10.81 -17.39 0.67
C TRP A 224 -12.22 -17.95 0.95
N ASN A 225 -12.33 -18.90 1.88
CA ASN A 225 -13.55 -19.54 2.30
C ASN A 225 -14.31 -18.57 3.21
N ALA A 226 -15.45 -18.09 2.73
CA ALA A 226 -16.62 -17.98 3.62
C ALA A 226 -17.44 -19.25 3.41
#